data_AF-A0A7S6MPZ3-F1
#
_entry.id   AF-A0A7S6MPZ3-F1
#
_cell.length_a   1.000
_cell.length_b   1.000
_cell.length_c   1.000
_cell.angle_alpha   90.00
_cell.angle_beta   90.00
_cell.angle_gamma   90.00
#
_symmetry.space_group_name_H-M   'P 1'
#
loop_
_entity.id
_entity.type
_entity.pdbx_description
1 polymer ?
#
loop_
_entity_poly.entity_id
_entity_poly.type
_entity_poly.pdbx_seq_one_letter_code
_entity_poly.pdbx_strand_id
1 'polypeptide(L)'
;MSDDKTAANSDDAEILSKFNNLLGKYQNQGKITGTMLIGKVSETGKTSSNETDPIPLLTEVVTLHPAVIQRQPARLTPMRQILDAALEEAQIEMDATSRKALACALENRLAKQIK
;
A
#
# COMPACT_ATOMS: atom_id res chain seq x y z
N MET A 1 -5.84 -41.28 22.95
CA MET A 1 -5.64 -40.68 21.61
C MET A 1 -6.69 -39.59 21.49
N SER A 2 -6.27 -38.35 21.26
CA SER A 2 -7.09 -37.15 21.46
C SER A 2 -7.81 -36.75 20.16
N ASP A 3 -9.14 -36.77 20.20
CA ASP A 3 -10.02 -36.26 19.15
C ASP A 3 -10.36 -34.79 19.44
N ASP A 4 -9.50 -33.87 19.02
CA ASP A 4 -9.73 -32.41 19.12
C ASP A 4 -9.36 -31.72 17.80
N LYS A 5 -10.06 -32.09 16.71
CA LYS A 5 -9.78 -31.61 15.35
C LYS A 5 -11.01 -31.20 14.54
N THR A 6 -12.17 -31.06 15.17
CA THR A 6 -13.42 -30.70 14.49
C THR A 6 -13.97 -29.33 14.90
N ALA A 7 -13.56 -28.76 16.04
CA ALA A 7 -13.99 -27.44 16.48
C ALA A 7 -13.36 -26.29 15.67
N ALA A 8 -12.09 -26.41 15.29
CA ALA A 8 -11.36 -25.34 14.58
C ALA A 8 -11.88 -25.07 13.15
N ASN A 9 -12.49 -26.06 12.48
CA ASN A 9 -12.96 -25.91 11.10
C ASN A 9 -14.29 -25.14 10.99
N SER A 10 -15.06 -25.03 12.09
CA SER A 10 -16.34 -24.29 12.09
C SER A 10 -16.11 -22.78 12.04
N ASP A 11 -15.10 -22.30 12.76
CA ASP A 11 -14.77 -20.88 12.83
C ASP A 11 -14.19 -20.38 11.49
N ASP A 12 -13.35 -21.18 10.82
CA ASP A 12 -12.77 -20.81 9.53
C ASP A 12 -13.81 -20.62 8.42
N ALA A 13 -14.84 -21.48 8.38
CA ALA A 13 -15.94 -21.35 7.43
C ALA A 13 -16.78 -20.09 7.70
N GLU A 14 -16.99 -19.75 8.97
CA GLU A 14 -17.68 -18.52 9.36
C GLU A 14 -16.86 -17.26 9.01
N ILE A 15 -15.55 -17.30 9.22
CA ILE A 15 -14.63 -16.21 8.88
C ILE A 15 -14.64 -15.94 7.36
N LEU A 16 -14.54 -16.98 6.53
CA LEU A 16 -14.57 -16.84 5.07
C LEU A 16 -15.92 -16.30 4.58
N SER A 17 -17.03 -16.71 5.22
CA SER A 17 -18.37 -16.19 4.92
C SER A 17 -18.47 -14.69 5.25
N LYS A 18 -17.99 -14.26 6.42
CA LYS A 18 -17.97 -12.84 6.81
C LYS A 18 -17.10 -12.00 5.87
N PHE A 19 -15.95 -12.52 5.46
CA PHE A 19 -15.04 -11.85 4.53
C PHE A 19 -15.67 -11.65 3.15
N ASN A 20 -16.27 -12.69 2.57
CA ASN A 20 -16.95 -12.59 1.28
C ASN A 20 -18.14 -11.63 1.31
N ASN A 21 -18.90 -11.63 2.41
CA ASN A 21 -19.97 -10.66 2.62
C ASN A 21 -19.43 -9.22 2.67
N LEU A 22 -18.27 -8.99 3.28
CA LEU A 22 -17.65 -7.68 3.34
C LEU A 22 -17.19 -7.21 1.95
N LEU A 23 -16.52 -8.06 1.17
CA LEU A 23 -16.16 -7.72 -0.21
C LEU A 23 -17.40 -7.38 -1.05
N GLY A 24 -18.44 -8.21 -1.00
CA GLY A 24 -19.68 -7.99 -1.76
C GLY A 24 -20.35 -6.65 -1.43
N LYS A 25 -20.34 -6.24 -0.15
CA LYS A 25 -20.91 -4.95 0.28
C LYS A 25 -20.17 -3.75 -0.31
N TYR A 26 -18.86 -3.83 -0.48
CA TYR A 26 -18.04 -2.67 -0.87
C TYR A 26 -17.56 -2.70 -2.34
N GLN A 27 -17.72 -3.82 -3.05
CA GLN A 27 -17.25 -3.98 -4.44
C GLN A 27 -17.88 -3.00 -5.44
N ASN A 28 -19.09 -2.48 -5.16
CA ASN A 28 -19.82 -1.60 -6.07
C ASN A 28 -20.11 -0.20 -5.52
N GLN A 29 -19.64 0.14 -4.31
CA GLN A 29 -19.89 1.46 -3.71
C GLN A 29 -19.17 2.61 -4.42
N GLY A 30 -18.31 2.31 -5.40
CA GLY A 30 -17.61 3.31 -6.22
C GLY A 30 -18.26 3.64 -7.57
N LYS A 31 -19.35 2.98 -7.99
CA LYS A 31 -20.03 3.33 -9.25
C LYS A 31 -21.08 4.43 -9.01
N ILE A 32 -20.59 5.64 -8.78
CA ILE A 32 -21.37 6.84 -9.04
C ILE A 32 -21.58 6.94 -10.55
N THR A 33 -22.74 6.49 -11.01
CA THR A 33 -23.24 6.72 -12.36
C THR A 33 -23.56 8.22 -12.49
N GLY A 34 -22.54 9.04 -12.69
CA GLY A 34 -22.65 10.47 -12.92
C GLY A 34 -22.78 10.79 -14.41
N THR A 35 -23.84 10.32 -15.06
CA THR A 35 -24.27 10.91 -16.33
C THR A 35 -24.99 12.21 -15.99
N MET A 36 -24.30 13.35 -16.03
CA MET A 36 -24.97 14.64 -16.14
C MET A 36 -24.47 15.38 -17.38
N LEU A 37 -25.41 15.47 -18.30
CA LEU A 37 -25.38 16.19 -19.56
C LEU A 37 -24.87 17.61 -19.35
N ILE A 38 -23.93 18.02 -20.19
CA ILE A 38 -23.57 19.41 -20.43
C ILE A 38 -24.80 20.09 -21.04
N GLY A 39 -25.64 20.64 -20.17
CA GLY A 39 -26.88 21.33 -20.51
C GLY A 39 -26.82 22.77 -20.02
N LYS A 40 -26.32 23.65 -20.89
CA LYS A 40 -26.38 25.10 -20.77
C LYS A 40 -27.84 25.53 -20.57
N VAL A 41 -28.20 26.06 -19.40
CA VAL A 41 -29.50 26.70 -19.19
C VAL A 41 -29.34 28.05 -18.49
N SER A 42 -29.65 29.06 -19.30
CA SER A 42 -30.07 30.43 -19.06
C SER A 42 -30.29 30.89 -17.63
N GLU A 43 -29.71 32.06 -17.33
CA GLU A 43 -30.19 33.03 -16.35
C GLU A 43 -31.72 33.18 -16.48
N THR A 44 -32.44 33.10 -15.36
CA THR A 44 -33.59 33.94 -15.01
C THR A 44 -34.12 33.54 -13.63
N GLY A 45 -34.34 34.55 -12.78
CA GLY A 45 -35.52 34.58 -11.93
C GLY A 45 -35.37 34.01 -10.53
N LYS A 46 -35.23 34.93 -9.57
CA LYS A 46 -35.66 34.82 -8.17
C LYS A 46 -36.81 33.82 -7.98
N THR A 47 -36.56 32.75 -7.23
CA THR A 47 -37.43 32.31 -6.12
C THR A 47 -36.68 31.30 -5.25
N SER A 48 -36.76 31.50 -3.94
CA SER A 48 -36.54 30.49 -2.90
C SER A 48 -35.14 29.84 -2.84
N SER A 49 -34.13 30.55 -2.32
CA SER A 49 -32.88 29.89 -1.96
C SER A 49 -32.96 29.37 -0.53
N ASN A 50 -33.08 28.04 -0.40
CA ASN A 50 -32.64 27.30 0.76
C ASN A 50 -31.33 27.90 1.29
N GLU A 51 -31.25 28.12 2.59
CA GLU A 51 -29.98 28.29 3.32
C GLU A 51 -29.10 27.08 3.00
N THR A 52 -28.34 27.21 1.92
CA THR A 52 -27.21 26.35 1.62
C THR A 52 -26.04 27.22 2.04
N ASP A 53 -25.69 27.14 3.32
CA ASP A 53 -24.45 27.73 3.81
C ASP A 53 -23.33 27.24 2.89
N PRO A 54 -22.74 28.11 2.05
CA PRO A 54 -21.71 27.68 1.13
C PRO A 54 -20.49 27.32 1.97
N ILE A 55 -20.09 26.05 1.94
CA ILE A 55 -18.86 25.57 2.58
C ILE A 55 -17.73 26.51 2.12
N PRO A 56 -17.00 27.16 3.04
CA PRO A 56 -15.92 28.05 2.65
C PRO A 56 -14.86 27.24 1.91
N LEU A 57 -14.65 27.58 0.65
CA LEU A 57 -13.62 27.00 -0.19
C LEU A 57 -12.28 27.65 0.16
N LEU A 58 -11.25 26.82 0.37
CA LEU A 58 -9.89 27.31 0.57
C LEU A 58 -9.40 27.93 -0.75
N THR A 59 -9.32 29.25 -0.83
CA THR A 59 -8.91 30.00 -2.02
C THR A 59 -7.40 30.24 -2.11
N GLU A 60 -6.66 29.96 -1.04
CA GLU A 60 -5.21 30.13 -1.02
C GLU A 60 -4.47 28.99 -1.73
N VAL A 61 -3.69 29.36 -2.73
CA VAL A 61 -2.80 28.45 -3.44
C VAL A 61 -1.55 28.23 -2.60
N VAL A 62 -1.44 27.06 -1.97
CA VAL A 62 -0.23 26.63 -1.26
C VAL A 62 0.88 26.39 -2.28
N THR A 63 1.82 27.34 -2.37
CA THR A 63 3.02 27.20 -3.18
C THR A 63 4.07 26.39 -2.41
N LEU A 64 4.06 25.08 -2.62
CA LEU A 64 5.12 24.23 -2.10
C LEU A 64 6.43 24.57 -2.84
N HIS A 65 7.40 25.12 -2.12
CA HIS A 65 8.75 25.20 -2.66
C HIS A 65 9.22 23.78 -2.97
N PRO A 66 9.78 23.51 -4.17
CA PRO A 66 10.39 22.24 -4.46
C PRO A 66 11.48 22.01 -3.42
N ALA A 67 11.23 21.13 -2.46
CA ALA A 67 12.27 20.67 -1.57
C ALA A 67 13.32 20.04 -2.48
N VAL A 68 14.58 20.43 -2.33
CA VAL A 68 15.69 19.74 -2.98
C VAL A 68 15.60 18.30 -2.50
N ILE A 69 15.07 17.42 -3.35
CA ILE A 69 14.98 15.99 -3.04
C ILE A 69 16.41 15.51 -3.01
N GLN A 70 17.00 15.47 -1.81
CA GLN A 70 18.31 14.86 -1.63
C GLN A 70 18.18 13.43 -2.16
N ARG A 71 19.09 13.06 -3.09
CA ARG A 71 19.13 11.69 -3.60
C ARG A 71 19.21 10.76 -2.40
N GLN A 72 18.27 9.83 -2.31
CA GLN A 72 18.35 8.80 -1.30
C GLN A 72 19.71 8.10 -1.46
N PRO A 73 20.46 7.94 -0.37
CA PRO A 73 21.71 7.18 -0.41
C PRO A 73 21.41 5.78 -0.96
N ALA A 74 22.36 5.24 -1.73
CA ALA A 74 22.21 3.93 -2.34
C ALA A 74 21.88 2.90 -1.24
N ARG A 75 20.65 2.40 -1.26
CA ARG A 75 20.21 1.38 -0.30
C ARG A 75 20.98 0.11 -0.60
N LEU A 76 21.46 -0.55 0.45
CA LEU A 76 22.05 -1.88 0.33
C LEU A 76 20.99 -2.85 -0.20
N THR A 77 21.44 -3.86 -0.95
CA THR A 77 20.54 -4.91 -1.43
C THR A 77 20.01 -5.74 -0.25
N PRO A 78 18.82 -6.34 -0.36
CA PRO A 78 18.26 -7.15 0.73
C PRO A 78 19.19 -8.28 1.18
N MET A 79 19.87 -8.95 0.24
CA MET A 79 20.85 -9.99 0.57
C MET A 79 22.04 -9.43 1.34
N ARG A 80 22.50 -8.22 1.00
CA ARG A 80 23.59 -7.58 1.74
C ARG A 80 23.18 -7.26 3.18
N GLN A 81 21.96 -6.77 3.39
CA GLN A 81 21.43 -6.46 4.72
C GLN A 81 21.30 -7.72 5.59
N ILE A 82 20.75 -8.80 5.03
CA ILE A 82 20.61 -10.08 5.74
C ILE A 82 21.98 -10.66 6.10
N LEU A 83 22.93 -10.62 5.17
CA LEU A 83 24.30 -11.07 5.43
C LEU A 83 24.98 -10.24 6.52
N ASP A 84 24.88 -8.91 6.45
CA ASP A 84 25.49 -8.03 7.46
C ASP A 84 24.91 -8.28 8.87
N ALA A 85 23.59 -8.47 8.98
CA ALA A 85 22.93 -8.81 10.25
C ALA A 85 23.36 -10.18 10.78
N ALA A 86 23.45 -11.21 9.92
CA ALA A 86 23.88 -12.54 10.33
C ALA A 86 25.35 -12.59 10.79
N LEU A 87 26.22 -11.80 10.16
CA LEU A 87 27.62 -11.69 10.57
C LEU A 87 27.76 -10.96 11.91
N GLU A 88 26.95 -9.93 12.13
CA GLU A 88 26.89 -9.22 13.41
C GLU A 88 26.38 -10.14 14.53
N GLU A 89 25.30 -10.90 14.28
CA GLU A 89 24.74 -11.86 15.22
C GLU A 89 25.72 -12.99 15.55
N ALA A 90 26.45 -13.50 14.55
CA ALA A 90 27.44 -14.56 14.73
C ALA A 90 28.80 -14.04 15.26
N GLN A 91 28.97 -12.73 15.42
CA GLN A 91 30.24 -12.08 15.79
C GLN A 91 31.40 -12.47 14.86
N ILE A 92 31.12 -12.65 13.56
CA ILE A 92 32.11 -13.00 12.55
C ILE A 92 32.59 -11.73 11.87
N GLU A 93 33.87 -11.43 12.03
CA GLU A 93 34.50 -10.34 11.29
C GLU A 93 34.78 -10.77 9.85
N MET A 94 34.28 -9.98 8.89
CA MET A 94 34.54 -10.20 7.47
C MET A 94 34.77 -8.86 6.77
N ASP A 95 35.78 -8.83 5.90
CA ASP A 95 36.17 -7.64 5.17
C ASP A 95 35.07 -7.15 4.22
N ALA A 96 35.05 -5.84 3.95
CA ALA A 96 33.98 -5.22 3.18
C ALA A 96 33.88 -5.77 1.74
N THR A 97 35.03 -6.14 1.15
CA THR A 97 35.13 -6.71 -0.20
C THR A 97 34.55 -8.11 -0.28
N SER A 98 34.92 -9.01 0.64
CA SER A 98 34.40 -10.37 0.73
C SER A 98 32.92 -10.37 1.07
N ARG A 99 32.47 -9.51 2.00
CA ARG A 99 31.04 -9.32 2.26
C ARG A 99 30.28 -8.93 0.99
N LYS A 100 30.87 -8.12 0.11
CA LYS A 100 30.21 -7.66 -1.13
C LYS A 100 30.17 -8.77 -2.16
N ALA A 101 31.30 -9.45 -2.35
CA ALA A 101 31.41 -10.59 -3.24
C ALA A 101 30.43 -11.72 -2.84
N LEU A 102 30.35 -12.02 -1.55
CA LEU A 102 29.46 -13.04 -1.02
C LEU A 102 27.99 -12.67 -1.22
N ALA A 103 27.59 -11.44 -0.89
CA ALA A 103 26.23 -10.97 -1.14
C ALA A 103 25.84 -11.09 -2.62
N CYS A 104 26.71 -10.64 -3.55
CA CYS A 104 26.46 -10.77 -4.99
C CYS A 104 26.41 -12.24 -5.45
N ALA A 105 27.26 -13.12 -4.91
CA ALA A 105 27.23 -14.54 -5.24
C ALA A 105 25.91 -15.20 -4.80
N LEU A 106 25.40 -14.84 -3.61
CA LEU A 106 24.13 -15.34 -3.09
C LEU A 106 22.95 -14.85 -3.93
N GLU A 107 22.93 -13.58 -4.33
CA GLU A 107 21.91 -13.03 -5.24
C GLU A 107 21.89 -13.76 -6.58
N ASN A 108 23.07 -13.96 -7.19
CA ASN A 108 23.19 -14.69 -8.44
C ASN A 108 22.73 -16.15 -8.31
N ARG A 109 22.98 -16.78 -7.17
CA ARG A 109 22.53 -18.15 -6.91
C ARG A 109 21.01 -18.21 -6.78
N LEU A 110 20.40 -17.28 -6.04
CA LEU A 110 18.94 -17.20 -5.90
C LEU A 110 18.27 -16.97 -7.25
N ALA A 111 18.79 -16.05 -8.07
CA ALA A 111 18.27 -15.78 -9.40
C ALA A 111 18.32 -17.01 -10.32
N LYS A 112 19.32 -17.90 -10.15
CA LYS A 112 19.43 -19.15 -10.92
C LYS A 112 18.46 -20.24 -10.45
N GLN A 113 18.01 -20.22 -9.19
CA GLN A 113 17.11 -21.24 -8.65
C GLN A 113 15.62 -20.95 -8.88
N ILE A 114 15.27 -19.71 -9.19
CA ILE A 114 13.88 -19.30 -9.48
C ILE A 114 13.52 -19.54 -10.96
N LYS A 115 14.44 -20.07 -11.76
CA LYS A 115 14.30 -20.28 -13.20
C LYS A 115 14.19 -21.76 -13.54
#